data_AF-A0AAU8SVH1-F1
#
_entry.id   AF-A0AAU8SVH1-F1
#
_cell.length_a   1.000
_cell.length_b   1.000
_cell.length_c   1.000
_cell.angle_alpha   90.00
_cell.angle_beta   90.00
_cell.angle_gamma   90.00
#
_symmetry.space_group_name_H-M   'P 1'
#
loop_
_entity.id
_entity.type
_entity.pdbx_description
1 polymer ?
#
loop_
_entity_poly.entity_id
_entity_poly.type
_entity_poly.pdbx_seq_one_letter_code
_entity_poly.pdbx_strand_id
1 'polypeptide(L)'
;MNTNDHPLSHLFDNNDAWVKRKLAVDPQYFSRLADQQAPEYLWIGCSDSRVPANQIIGLPPGEVFVHRNIANVVVHTDLNCLSVIQFAVDLLKVKHIMVVGHYGCSGVNAALHSRRVGLADNWLHHVQDVREKHAALLGEWPLGEARYRRLIELNAIEQVVNVCRTTIVNDAWARGQPITVHALVYGVHDGRMRNLGMAVSHPGQLDATYRRAVGALSAKGAHSADNDVVAADAAQLAGAADLIAQTIKETKHDGC
;
A
#
# COMPACT_ATOMS: atom_id res chain seq x y z
N MET A 1 -44.61 -11.48 -1.01
CA MET A 1 -43.64 -11.55 0.09
C MET A 1 -43.27 -10.12 0.44
N ASN A 2 -43.52 -9.69 1.68
CA ASN A 2 -43.25 -8.33 2.11
C ASN A 2 -41.73 -8.12 2.10
N THR A 3 -41.22 -7.08 1.43
CA THR A 3 -39.78 -6.78 1.36
C THR A 3 -39.17 -6.46 2.74
N ASN A 4 -40.01 -6.28 3.76
CA ASN A 4 -39.63 -6.02 5.16
C ASN A 4 -39.08 -7.22 5.95
N ASP A 5 -39.14 -8.45 5.43
CA ASP A 5 -38.62 -9.64 6.16
C ASP A 5 -37.17 -10.00 5.81
N HIS A 6 -36.49 -9.25 4.94
CA HIS A 6 -35.09 -9.51 4.64
C HIS A 6 -34.18 -8.97 5.76
N PRO A 7 -33.30 -9.77 6.38
CA PRO A 7 -32.48 -9.32 7.53
C PRO A 7 -31.50 -8.18 7.20
N LEU A 8 -31.25 -7.93 5.92
CA LEU A 8 -30.45 -6.82 5.42
C LEU A 8 -31.28 -5.68 4.79
N SER A 9 -32.59 -5.60 5.04
CA SER A 9 -33.50 -4.57 4.50
C SER A 9 -32.94 -3.15 4.67
N HIS A 10 -32.37 -2.85 5.84
CA HIS A 10 -31.70 -1.59 6.12
C HIS A 10 -30.59 -1.20 5.11
N LEU A 11 -29.91 -2.16 4.47
CA LEU A 11 -28.92 -1.88 3.42
C LEU A 11 -29.57 -1.43 2.10
N PHE A 12 -30.75 -1.96 1.78
CA PHE A 12 -31.53 -1.49 0.63
C PHE A 12 -32.06 -0.08 0.88
N ASP A 13 -32.55 0.20 2.09
CA ASP A 13 -32.94 1.56 2.49
C ASP A 13 -31.78 2.56 2.39
N ASN A 14 -30.59 2.13 2.83
CA ASN A 14 -29.35 2.92 2.70
C ASN A 14 -29.00 3.19 1.23
N ASN A 15 -29.12 2.18 0.37
CA ASN A 15 -28.88 2.31 -1.07
C ASN A 15 -29.87 3.27 -1.73
N ASP A 16 -31.17 3.14 -1.44
CA ASP A 16 -32.21 4.01 -2.00
C ASP A 16 -32.00 5.46 -1.58
N ALA A 17 -31.65 5.68 -0.30
CA ALA A 17 -31.29 6.99 0.19
C ALA A 17 -30.03 7.55 -0.50
N TRP A 18 -29.03 6.70 -0.78
CA TRP A 18 -27.83 7.09 -1.51
C TRP A 18 -28.13 7.47 -2.97
N VAL A 19 -28.91 6.66 -3.69
CA VAL A 19 -29.36 6.94 -5.07
C VAL A 19 -30.08 8.29 -5.13
N LYS A 20 -31.05 8.53 -4.23
CA LYS A 20 -31.79 9.78 -4.15
C LYS A 20 -30.86 10.98 -3.90
N ARG A 21 -29.92 10.86 -2.96
CA ARG A 21 -28.94 11.93 -2.67
C ARG A 21 -28.03 12.23 -3.88
N LYS A 22 -27.58 11.21 -4.60
CA LYS A 22 -26.72 11.40 -5.78
C LYS A 22 -27.48 12.08 -6.92
N LEU A 23 -28.70 11.60 -7.23
CA LEU A 23 -29.54 12.17 -8.28
C LEU A 23 -30.04 13.59 -7.97
N ALA A 24 -30.22 13.92 -6.69
CA ALA A 24 -30.57 15.29 -6.28
C ALA A 24 -29.43 16.30 -6.53
N VAL A 25 -28.17 15.85 -6.45
CA VAL A 25 -26.99 16.68 -6.78
C VAL A 25 -26.74 16.68 -8.29
N ASP A 26 -26.89 15.53 -8.93
CA ASP A 26 -26.61 15.33 -10.35
C ASP A 26 -27.59 14.30 -10.96
N PRO A 27 -28.63 14.76 -11.69
CA PRO A 27 -29.60 13.87 -12.33
C PRO A 27 -29.00 12.92 -13.38
N GLN A 28 -27.81 13.23 -13.91
CA GLN A 28 -27.13 12.41 -14.92
C GLN A 28 -26.08 11.46 -14.32
N TYR A 29 -25.95 11.41 -12.98
CA TYR A 29 -24.88 10.69 -12.28
C TYR A 29 -24.69 9.24 -12.76
N PHE A 30 -25.77 8.46 -12.80
CA PHE A 30 -25.68 7.04 -13.19
C PHE A 30 -25.52 6.83 -14.70
N SER A 31 -26.04 7.75 -15.53
CA SER A 31 -25.80 7.68 -16.98
C SER A 31 -24.32 7.89 -17.27
N ARG A 32 -23.71 8.92 -16.67
CA ARG A 32 -22.27 9.18 -16.83
C ARG A 32 -21.42 8.02 -16.32
N LEU A 33 -21.79 7.44 -15.19
CA LEU A 33 -21.09 6.30 -14.62
C LEU A 33 -21.19 5.05 -15.51
N ALA A 34 -22.33 4.80 -16.16
CA ALA A 34 -22.51 3.67 -17.07
C ALA A 34 -21.68 3.80 -18.36
N ASP A 35 -21.46 5.03 -18.83
CA ASP A 35 -20.71 5.32 -20.05
C ASP A 35 -19.18 5.36 -19.85
N GLN A 36 -18.70 5.29 -18.60
CA GLN A 36 -17.28 5.38 -18.26
C GLN A 36 -16.58 4.01 -18.41
N GLN A 37 -15.69 3.88 -19.40
CA GLN A 37 -15.22 2.57 -19.89
C GLN A 37 -13.70 2.35 -19.83
N ALA A 38 -12.89 3.30 -19.36
CA ALA A 38 -11.43 3.17 -19.44
C ALA A 38 -10.70 3.81 -18.24
N PRO A 39 -10.55 3.08 -17.12
CA PRO A 39 -9.73 3.56 -16.00
C PRO A 39 -8.28 3.72 -16.44
N GLU A 40 -7.61 4.79 -15.99
CA GLU A 40 -6.18 4.98 -16.26
C GLU A 40 -5.28 4.32 -15.18
N TYR A 41 -5.90 3.88 -14.08
CA TYR A 41 -5.21 3.42 -12.88
C TYR A 41 -5.67 2.02 -12.46
N LEU A 42 -4.71 1.13 -12.15
CA LEU A 42 -4.94 -0.07 -11.36
C LEU A 42 -4.45 0.17 -9.93
N TRP A 43 -5.32 -0.02 -8.95
CA TRP A 43 -5.01 0.02 -7.52
C TRP A 43 -4.98 -1.40 -6.94
N ILE A 44 -3.83 -1.84 -6.45
CA ILE A 44 -3.67 -3.07 -5.67
C ILE A 44 -3.52 -2.68 -4.20
N GLY A 45 -4.55 -2.94 -3.41
CA GLY A 45 -4.63 -2.48 -2.01
C GLY A 45 -4.98 -3.59 -1.02
N CYS A 46 -4.93 -3.25 0.26
CA CYS A 46 -5.28 -4.18 1.32
C CYS A 46 -6.81 -4.31 1.48
N SER A 47 -7.30 -5.52 1.76
CA SER A 47 -8.71 -5.75 2.13
C SER A 47 -9.11 -5.04 3.44
N ASP A 48 -8.15 -4.78 4.34
CA ASP A 48 -8.32 -4.06 5.61
C ASP A 48 -8.20 -2.52 5.47
N SER A 49 -8.03 -2.00 4.25
CA SER A 49 -7.96 -0.54 4.07
C SER A 49 -9.36 0.08 4.21
N ARG A 50 -9.55 0.86 5.28
CA ARG A 50 -10.81 1.48 5.72
C ARG A 50 -11.36 2.58 4.81
N VAL A 51 -10.60 3.00 3.80
CA VAL A 51 -11.01 4.05 2.85
C VAL A 51 -10.97 3.50 1.41
N PRO A 52 -12.02 3.73 0.58
CA PRO A 52 -12.02 3.37 -0.83
C PRO A 52 -10.95 4.13 -1.63
N ALA A 53 -10.35 3.47 -2.63
CA ALA A 53 -9.26 4.03 -3.45
C ALA A 53 -9.65 5.37 -4.10
N ASN A 54 -10.78 5.40 -4.80
CA ASN A 54 -11.34 6.58 -5.46
C ASN A 54 -11.47 7.78 -4.51
N GLN A 55 -11.86 7.53 -3.25
CA GLN A 55 -12.02 8.58 -2.25
C GLN A 55 -10.67 9.12 -1.76
N ILE A 56 -9.66 8.26 -1.62
CA ILE A 56 -8.30 8.66 -1.20
C ILE A 56 -7.68 9.62 -2.22
N ILE A 57 -7.83 9.34 -3.52
CA ILE A 57 -7.18 10.11 -4.59
C ILE A 57 -8.11 11.11 -5.28
N GLY A 58 -9.33 11.30 -4.75
CA GLY A 58 -10.27 12.30 -5.26
C GLY A 58 -10.77 12.04 -6.69
N LEU A 59 -10.82 10.78 -7.11
CA LEU A 59 -11.32 10.41 -8.44
C LEU A 59 -12.77 9.94 -8.39
N PRO A 60 -13.56 10.19 -9.47
CA PRO A 60 -14.86 9.57 -9.65
C PRO A 60 -14.81 8.03 -9.58
N PRO A 61 -15.90 7.38 -9.15
CA PRO A 61 -16.06 5.93 -9.36
C PRO A 61 -15.88 5.59 -10.85
N GLY A 62 -15.24 4.47 -11.17
CA GLY A 62 -14.97 4.04 -12.55
C GLY A 62 -13.60 4.45 -13.10
N GLU A 63 -12.93 5.45 -12.51
CA GLU A 63 -11.59 5.90 -12.94
C GLU A 63 -10.43 5.01 -12.46
N VAL A 64 -10.69 4.15 -11.46
CA VAL A 64 -9.69 3.25 -10.86
C VAL A 64 -10.20 1.82 -10.89
N PHE A 65 -9.44 0.94 -11.54
CA PHE A 65 -9.64 -0.50 -11.46
C PHE A 65 -8.99 -1.01 -10.17
N VAL A 66 -9.70 -1.82 -9.37
CA VAL A 66 -9.26 -2.12 -7.99
C VAL A 66 -9.15 -3.62 -7.76
N HIS A 67 -8.00 -4.04 -7.23
CA HIS A 67 -7.79 -5.35 -6.60
C HIS A 67 -7.56 -5.21 -5.10
N ARG A 68 -8.06 -6.15 -4.31
CA ARG A 68 -7.81 -6.21 -2.87
C ARG A 68 -7.55 -7.62 -2.38
N ASN A 69 -6.49 -7.78 -1.60
CA ASN A 69 -6.23 -8.96 -0.79
C ASN A 69 -5.58 -8.56 0.55
N ILE A 70 -5.39 -9.51 1.46
CA ILE A 70 -4.79 -9.22 2.77
C ILE A 70 -3.33 -8.77 2.57
N ALA A 71 -2.97 -7.62 3.16
CA ALA A 71 -1.63 -7.03 3.06
C ALA A 71 -1.14 -6.71 1.63
N ASN A 72 -2.07 -6.52 0.67
CA ASN A 72 -1.79 -6.05 -0.69
C ASN A 72 -0.65 -6.81 -1.40
N VAL A 73 -0.57 -8.13 -1.18
CA VAL A 73 0.49 -9.02 -1.67
C VAL A 73 0.26 -9.37 -3.14
N VAL A 74 1.33 -9.36 -3.92
CA VAL A 74 1.35 -9.83 -5.31
C VAL A 74 2.29 -11.04 -5.36
N VAL A 75 1.71 -12.24 -5.37
CA VAL A 75 2.47 -13.49 -5.47
C VAL A 75 2.71 -13.82 -6.94
N HIS A 76 3.91 -14.29 -7.29
CA HIS A 76 4.29 -14.61 -8.68
C HIS A 76 3.37 -15.62 -9.38
N THR A 77 2.60 -16.40 -8.63
CA THR A 77 1.69 -17.44 -9.14
C THR A 77 0.25 -17.27 -8.67
N ASP A 78 -0.10 -16.13 -8.06
CA ASP A 78 -1.49 -15.86 -7.67
C ASP A 78 -2.32 -15.46 -8.89
N LEU A 79 -2.97 -16.45 -9.51
CA LEU A 79 -3.83 -16.22 -10.67
C LEU A 79 -4.96 -15.22 -10.41
N ASN A 80 -5.38 -15.02 -9.15
CA ASN A 80 -6.39 -14.00 -8.83
C ASN A 80 -5.83 -12.59 -9.17
N CYS A 81 -4.72 -12.21 -8.54
CA CYS A 81 -4.10 -10.92 -8.80
C CYS A 81 -3.57 -10.80 -10.24
N LEU A 82 -2.95 -11.85 -10.78
CA LEU A 82 -2.39 -11.83 -12.13
C LEU A 82 -3.47 -11.66 -13.21
N SER A 83 -4.65 -12.26 -13.04
CA SER A 83 -5.77 -12.06 -13.97
C SER A 83 -6.24 -10.60 -13.97
N VAL A 84 -6.28 -9.97 -12.80
CA VAL A 84 -6.63 -8.54 -12.67
C VAL A 84 -5.59 -7.65 -13.32
N ILE A 85 -4.29 -7.92 -13.10
CA ILE A 85 -3.20 -7.18 -13.74
C ILE A 85 -3.28 -7.35 -15.26
N GLN A 86 -3.44 -8.58 -15.77
CA GLN A 86 -3.53 -8.82 -17.21
C GLN A 86 -4.71 -8.09 -17.83
N PHE A 87 -5.90 -8.15 -17.20
CA PHE A 87 -7.07 -7.46 -17.71
C PHE A 87 -6.87 -5.93 -17.74
N ALA A 88 -6.32 -5.36 -16.66
CA ALA A 88 -6.05 -3.92 -16.58
C ALA A 88 -5.03 -3.47 -17.63
N VAL A 89 -3.95 -4.22 -17.82
CA VAL A 89 -2.85 -3.87 -18.72
C VAL A 89 -3.21 -4.14 -20.18
N ASP A 90 -3.72 -5.33 -20.49
CA ASP A 90 -3.90 -5.78 -21.87
C ASP A 90 -5.23 -5.34 -22.46
N LEU A 91 -6.30 -5.29 -21.66
CA LEU A 91 -7.62 -4.90 -22.15
C LEU A 91 -7.92 -3.43 -21.87
N LEU A 92 -7.84 -3.00 -20.60
CA LEU A 92 -8.20 -1.63 -20.21
C LEU A 92 -7.12 -0.59 -20.54
N LYS A 93 -5.89 -1.05 -20.83
CA LYS A 93 -4.73 -0.20 -21.15
C LYS A 93 -4.44 0.85 -20.08
N VAL A 94 -4.53 0.48 -18.80
CA VAL A 94 -4.16 1.37 -17.69
C VAL A 94 -2.74 1.91 -17.89
N LYS A 95 -2.53 3.18 -17.54
CA LYS A 95 -1.23 3.86 -17.62
C LYS A 95 -0.40 3.66 -16.36
N HIS A 96 -1.07 3.42 -15.23
CA HIS A 96 -0.44 3.32 -13.93
C HIS A 96 -0.94 2.13 -13.13
N ILE A 97 -0.02 1.35 -12.55
CA ILE A 97 -0.32 0.35 -11.53
C ILE A 97 0.23 0.88 -10.21
N MET A 98 -0.58 0.91 -9.16
CA MET A 98 -0.20 1.38 -7.84
C MET A 98 -0.40 0.25 -6.83
N VAL A 99 0.68 -0.19 -6.21
CA VAL A 99 0.60 -1.06 -5.03
C VAL A 99 0.61 -0.16 -3.80
N VAL A 100 -0.50 -0.18 -3.05
CA VAL A 100 -0.73 0.77 -1.96
C VAL A 100 -0.86 0.05 -0.63
N GLY A 101 0.19 0.15 0.18
CA GLY A 101 0.15 -0.23 1.58
C GLY A 101 -0.64 0.78 2.42
N HIS A 102 -0.98 0.41 3.65
CA HIS A 102 -1.56 1.37 4.59
C HIS A 102 -1.02 1.17 6.01
N TYR A 103 -0.74 2.28 6.69
CA TYR A 103 -0.38 2.23 8.11
C TYR A 103 -1.52 1.65 8.94
N GLY A 104 -1.18 0.77 9.89
CA GLY A 104 -2.18 0.06 10.70
C GLY A 104 -2.75 -1.20 10.04
N CYS A 105 -2.15 -1.73 8.97
CA CYS A 105 -2.53 -3.01 8.36
C CYS A 105 -2.44 -4.23 9.31
N SER A 106 -3.60 -4.78 9.67
CA SER A 106 -3.69 -5.95 10.56
C SER A 106 -2.93 -7.18 10.05
N GLY A 107 -2.92 -7.43 8.73
CA GLY A 107 -2.19 -8.54 8.13
C GLY A 107 -0.67 -8.41 8.31
N VAL A 108 -0.12 -7.22 8.04
CA VAL A 108 1.31 -6.96 8.26
C VAL A 108 1.66 -7.02 9.74
N ASN A 109 0.78 -6.54 10.62
CA ASN A 109 0.99 -6.63 12.06
C ASN A 109 1.03 -8.08 12.56
N ALA A 110 0.15 -8.94 12.05
CA ALA A 110 0.14 -10.37 12.36
C ALA A 110 1.41 -11.06 11.85
N ALA A 111 1.88 -10.72 10.65
CA ALA A 111 3.13 -11.23 10.09
C ALA A 111 4.36 -10.77 10.90
N LEU A 112 4.42 -9.50 11.30
CA LEU A 112 5.52 -8.95 12.09
C LEU A 112 5.71 -9.71 13.41
N HIS A 113 4.61 -9.95 14.13
CA HIS A 113 4.60 -10.57 15.45
C HIS A 113 4.40 -12.09 15.40
N SER A 114 4.39 -12.70 14.21
CA SER A 114 4.14 -14.14 14.01
C SER A 114 2.88 -14.63 14.76
N ARG A 115 1.83 -13.81 14.77
CA ARG A 115 0.55 -14.14 15.42
C ARG A 115 -0.18 -15.18 14.59
N ARG A 116 -0.58 -16.30 15.22
CA ARG A 116 -1.39 -17.34 14.59
C ARG A 116 -2.80 -16.82 14.29
N VAL A 117 -3.21 -16.90 13.03
CA VAL A 117 -4.54 -16.54 12.51
C VAL A 117 -5.24 -17.78 11.93
N GLY A 118 -4.49 -18.77 11.43
CA GLY A 118 -5.02 -19.98 10.81
C GLY A 118 -4.62 -20.07 9.34
N LEU A 119 -5.56 -20.31 8.43
CA LEU A 119 -5.25 -20.47 7.00
C LEU A 119 -4.49 -19.27 6.41
N ALA A 120 -4.84 -18.05 6.87
CA ALA A 120 -4.19 -16.82 6.45
C ALA A 120 -2.69 -16.75 6.80
N ASP A 121 -2.21 -17.55 7.75
CA ASP A 121 -0.78 -17.62 8.10
C ASP A 121 0.05 -17.98 6.86
N ASN A 122 -0.45 -18.89 6.01
CA ASN A 122 0.24 -19.30 4.78
C ASN A 122 0.36 -18.15 3.77
N TRP A 123 -0.66 -17.29 3.68
CA TRP A 123 -0.61 -16.09 2.84
C TRP A 123 0.34 -15.05 3.45
N LEU A 124 0.30 -14.88 4.77
CA LEU A 124 1.14 -13.93 5.50
C LEU A 124 2.63 -14.35 5.54
N HIS A 125 2.98 -15.60 5.23
CA HIS A 125 4.37 -15.98 5.01
C HIS A 125 5.04 -15.12 3.92
N HIS A 126 4.31 -14.69 2.88
CA HIS A 126 4.88 -13.77 1.89
C HIS A 126 5.30 -12.41 2.47
N VAL A 127 4.63 -11.94 3.51
CA VAL A 127 5.04 -10.72 4.23
C VAL A 127 6.19 -11.03 5.21
N GLN A 128 6.23 -12.25 5.78
CA GLN A 128 7.35 -12.71 6.59
C GLN A 128 8.63 -12.87 5.77
N ASP A 129 8.54 -13.30 4.51
CA ASP A 129 9.66 -13.36 3.57
C ASP A 129 10.26 -11.96 3.34
N VAL A 130 9.40 -10.93 3.22
CA VAL A 130 9.85 -9.53 3.15
C VAL A 130 10.55 -9.12 4.45
N ARG A 131 9.98 -9.46 5.61
CA ARG A 131 10.59 -9.21 6.93
C ARG A 131 11.98 -9.85 7.03
N GLU A 132 12.12 -11.10 6.57
CA GLU A 132 13.37 -11.85 6.63
C GLU A 132 14.41 -11.29 5.67
N LYS A 133 14.01 -11.00 4.42
CA LYS A 133 14.85 -10.35 3.41
C LYS A 133 15.44 -9.02 3.90
N HIS A 134 14.68 -8.25 4.68
CA HIS A 134 15.06 -6.93 5.19
C HIS A 134 15.36 -6.90 6.68
N ALA A 135 15.68 -8.04 7.30
CA ALA A 135 15.88 -8.14 8.74
C ALA A 135 16.95 -7.16 9.27
N ALA A 136 18.03 -6.95 8.52
CA ALA A 136 19.09 -6.01 8.89
C ALA A 136 18.58 -4.56 8.94
N LEU A 137 17.87 -4.11 7.89
CA LEU A 137 17.30 -2.75 7.83
C LEU A 137 16.23 -2.56 8.92
N LEU A 138 15.34 -3.54 9.11
CA LEU A 138 14.35 -3.49 10.18
C LEU A 138 14.99 -3.45 11.57
N GLY A 139 16.18 -4.04 11.73
CA GLY A 139 16.99 -4.00 12.95
C GLY A 139 17.53 -2.62 13.30
N GLU A 140 17.67 -1.71 12.33
CA GLU A 140 18.06 -0.31 12.58
C GLU A 140 16.99 0.47 13.35
N TRP A 141 15.73 0.03 13.26
CA TRP A 141 14.58 0.70 13.86
C TRP A 141 14.19 0.06 15.19
N PRO A 142 13.76 0.87 16.19
CA PRO A 142 13.23 0.35 17.45
C PRO A 142 12.09 -0.64 17.22
N LEU A 143 12.01 -1.63 18.11
CA LEU A 143 10.88 -2.56 18.16
C LEU A 143 9.55 -1.79 18.29
N GLY A 144 8.49 -2.31 17.68
CA GLY A 144 7.15 -1.74 17.71
C GLY A 144 6.82 -0.92 16.47
N GLU A 145 6.23 0.25 16.68
CA GLU A 145 5.58 1.05 15.64
C GLU A 145 6.49 1.47 14.47
N ALA A 146 7.73 1.90 14.75
CA ALA A 146 8.67 2.28 13.69
C ALA A 146 8.97 1.09 12.76
N ARG A 147 9.33 -0.07 13.33
CA ARG A 147 9.58 -1.30 12.56
C ARG A 147 8.35 -1.78 11.79
N TYR A 148 7.18 -1.63 12.40
CA TYR A 148 5.91 -1.97 11.77
C TYR A 148 5.62 -1.09 10.54
N ARG A 149 5.79 0.23 10.65
CA ARG A 149 5.66 1.15 9.53
C ARG A 149 6.64 0.82 8.40
N ARG A 150 7.91 0.54 8.73
CA ARG A 150 8.92 0.13 7.74
C ARG A 150 8.58 -1.17 7.04
N LEU A 151 8.06 -2.16 7.75
CA LEU A 151 7.64 -3.42 7.12
C LEU A 151 6.48 -3.21 6.14
N ILE A 152 5.53 -2.33 6.45
CA ILE A 152 4.43 -1.98 5.53
C ILE A 152 4.98 -1.35 4.24
N GLU A 153 5.90 -0.38 4.38
CA GLU A 153 6.50 0.32 3.24
C GLU A 153 7.36 -0.63 2.39
N LEU A 154 8.22 -1.44 3.03
CA LEU A 154 9.02 -2.46 2.36
C LEU A 154 8.14 -3.48 1.64
N ASN A 155 7.03 -3.91 2.26
CA ASN A 155 6.08 -4.81 1.62
C ASN A 155 5.54 -4.20 0.32
N ALA A 156 5.09 -2.94 0.32
CA ALA A 156 4.61 -2.28 -0.90
C ALA A 156 5.70 -2.21 -1.99
N ILE A 157 6.96 -1.89 -1.62
CA ILE A 157 8.10 -1.87 -2.56
C ILE A 157 8.35 -3.26 -3.16
N GLU A 158 8.38 -4.31 -2.34
CA GLU A 158 8.60 -5.69 -2.81
C GLU A 158 7.47 -6.18 -3.71
N GLN A 159 6.23 -5.80 -3.41
CA GLN A 159 5.11 -6.15 -4.28
C GLN A 159 5.19 -5.42 -5.63
N VAL A 160 5.73 -4.20 -5.70
CA VAL A 160 6.04 -3.56 -6.99
C VAL A 160 7.10 -4.34 -7.77
N VAL A 161 8.14 -4.84 -7.09
CA VAL A 161 9.13 -5.73 -7.73
C VAL A 161 8.42 -6.96 -8.32
N ASN A 162 7.47 -7.55 -7.60
CA ASN A 162 6.71 -8.70 -8.10
C ASN A 162 5.85 -8.36 -9.32
N VAL A 163 5.15 -7.23 -9.31
CA VAL A 163 4.39 -6.73 -10.47
C VAL A 163 5.30 -6.52 -11.68
N CYS A 164 6.45 -5.87 -11.50
CA CYS A 164 7.41 -5.60 -12.57
C CYS A 164 8.05 -6.89 -13.14
N ARG A 165 8.04 -7.98 -12.38
CA ARG A 165 8.56 -9.29 -12.79
C ARG A 165 7.51 -10.19 -13.44
N THR A 166 6.24 -9.77 -13.50
CA THR A 166 5.22 -10.52 -14.23
C THR A 166 5.54 -10.55 -15.72
N THR A 167 5.16 -11.62 -16.41
CA THR A 167 5.21 -11.68 -17.88
C THR A 167 4.38 -10.55 -18.48
N ILE A 168 3.20 -10.28 -17.90
CA ILE A 168 2.26 -9.24 -18.34
C ILE A 168 2.92 -7.86 -18.48
N VAL A 169 3.60 -7.38 -17.43
CA VAL A 169 4.21 -6.05 -17.44
C VAL A 169 5.47 -6.01 -18.31
N ASN A 170 6.27 -7.09 -18.33
CA ASN A 170 7.42 -7.19 -19.22
C ASN A 170 7.01 -7.21 -20.70
N ASP A 171 5.97 -7.95 -21.06
CA ASP A 171 5.42 -7.98 -22.42
C ASP A 171 4.83 -6.62 -22.80
N ALA A 172 4.24 -5.88 -21.85
CA ALA A 172 3.76 -4.53 -22.06
C ALA A 172 4.89 -3.55 -22.38
N TRP A 173 5.97 -3.59 -21.61
CA TRP A 173 7.16 -2.78 -21.91
C TRP A 173 7.83 -3.20 -23.22
N ALA A 174 7.95 -4.50 -23.49
CA ALA A 174 8.57 -5.02 -24.71
C ALA A 174 7.84 -4.58 -25.99
N ARG A 175 6.50 -4.49 -25.95
CA ARG A 175 5.68 -3.96 -27.05
C ARG A 175 5.53 -2.43 -27.07
N GLY A 176 6.25 -1.71 -26.21
CA GLY A 176 6.24 -0.25 -26.15
C GLY A 176 4.97 0.36 -25.54
N GLN A 177 4.15 -0.41 -24.81
CA GLN A 177 2.99 0.13 -24.12
C GLN A 177 3.47 0.99 -22.92
N PRO A 178 3.07 2.27 -22.82
CA PRO A 178 3.50 3.12 -21.72
C PRO A 178 2.76 2.72 -20.44
N ILE A 179 3.49 2.13 -19.49
CA ILE A 179 2.97 1.78 -18.18
C ILE A 179 4.02 2.02 -17.09
N THR A 180 3.59 2.60 -15.97
CA THR A 180 4.45 2.82 -14.79
C THR A 180 3.87 2.14 -13.56
N VAL A 181 4.71 1.44 -12.81
CA VAL A 181 4.33 0.76 -11.56
C VAL A 181 4.88 1.52 -10.36
N HIS A 182 4.03 1.82 -9.38
CA HIS A 182 4.32 2.68 -8.23
C HIS A 182 4.10 1.97 -6.89
N ALA A 183 4.97 2.20 -5.92
CA ALA A 183 4.72 1.84 -4.52
C ALA A 183 4.35 3.09 -3.72
N LEU A 184 3.19 3.03 -3.07
CA LEU A 184 2.65 4.11 -2.25
C LEU A 184 2.25 3.56 -0.87
N VAL A 185 2.16 4.44 0.12
CA VAL A 185 1.57 4.11 1.43
C VAL A 185 0.59 5.18 1.87
N TYR A 186 -0.55 4.76 2.41
CA TYR A 186 -1.58 5.66 2.92
C TYR A 186 -1.70 5.61 4.45
N GLY A 187 -1.75 6.78 5.08
CA GLY A 187 -2.05 6.92 6.51
C GLY A 187 -3.54 7.03 6.77
N VAL A 188 -4.15 6.00 7.36
CA VAL A 188 -5.55 6.08 7.81
C VAL A 188 -5.71 7.10 8.95
N HIS A 189 -4.63 7.36 9.70
CA HIS A 189 -4.63 8.27 10.85
C HIS A 189 -4.64 9.75 10.44
N ASP A 190 -4.15 10.10 9.25
CA ASP A 190 -3.98 11.49 8.80
C ASP A 190 -4.56 11.78 7.41
N GLY A 191 -4.99 10.75 6.69
CA GLY A 191 -5.55 10.89 5.35
C GLY A 191 -4.51 11.15 4.24
N ARG A 192 -3.21 11.00 4.52
CA ARG A 192 -2.15 11.36 3.57
C ARG A 192 -1.55 10.14 2.88
N MET A 193 -1.38 10.24 1.56
CA MET A 193 -0.53 9.34 0.79
C MET A 193 0.91 9.80 0.79
N ARG A 194 1.84 8.83 0.82
CA ARG A 194 3.28 9.05 0.72
C ARG A 194 3.84 8.25 -0.44
N ASN A 195 4.71 8.91 -1.20
CA ASN A 195 5.49 8.28 -2.24
C ASN A 195 6.71 7.57 -1.61
N LEU A 196 6.94 6.31 -1.97
CA LEU A 196 8.08 5.54 -1.48
C LEU A 196 9.31 5.64 -2.39
N GLY A 197 9.28 6.51 -3.40
CA GLY A 197 10.35 6.67 -4.39
C GLY A 197 10.52 5.45 -5.31
N MET A 198 9.54 4.55 -5.31
CA MET A 198 9.52 3.32 -6.12
C MET A 198 8.54 3.48 -7.28
N ALA A 199 9.00 4.08 -8.37
CA ALA A 199 8.28 4.19 -9.63
C ALA A 199 9.14 3.63 -10.78
N VAL A 200 8.61 2.66 -11.51
CA VAL A 200 9.34 1.94 -12.58
C VAL A 200 8.53 1.97 -13.86
N SER A 201 9.12 2.53 -14.93
CA SER A 201 8.49 2.65 -16.25
C SER A 201 9.17 1.79 -17.33
N HIS A 202 10.30 1.15 -16.99
CA HIS A 202 11.04 0.26 -17.90
C HIS A 202 11.88 -0.74 -17.07
N PRO A 203 12.08 -2.00 -17.54
CA PRO A 203 12.82 -3.03 -16.81
C PRO A 203 14.19 -2.58 -16.29
N GLY A 204 14.96 -1.87 -17.14
CA GLY A 204 16.30 -1.38 -16.80
C GLY A 204 16.37 -0.39 -15.63
N GLN A 205 15.25 0.17 -15.19
CA GLN A 205 15.19 1.07 -14.02
C GLN A 205 15.00 0.32 -12.70
N LEU A 206 14.49 -0.93 -12.73
CA LEU A 206 13.98 -1.63 -11.56
C LEU A 206 15.02 -1.71 -10.42
N ASP A 207 16.22 -2.23 -10.71
CA ASP A 207 17.24 -2.46 -9.68
C ASP A 207 17.79 -1.16 -9.07
N ALA A 208 17.93 -0.11 -9.88
CA ALA A 208 18.41 1.18 -9.41
C ALA A 208 17.35 1.88 -8.55
N THR A 209 16.09 1.85 -8.99
CA THR A 209 14.96 2.42 -8.25
C THR A 209 14.71 1.66 -6.95
N TYR A 210 14.72 0.32 -6.98
CA TYR A 210 14.59 -0.52 -5.80
C TYR A 210 15.64 -0.20 -4.73
N ARG A 211 16.93 -0.15 -5.11
CA ARG A 211 18.01 0.17 -4.17
C ARG A 211 17.85 1.56 -3.56
N ARG A 212 17.45 2.57 -4.35
CA ARG A 212 17.19 3.93 -3.83
C ARG A 212 16.01 3.93 -2.86
N ALA A 213 14.89 3.30 -3.24
CA ALA A 213 13.68 3.25 -2.42
C ALA A 213 13.92 2.54 -1.08
N VAL A 214 14.57 1.36 -1.09
CA VAL A 214 14.95 0.65 0.14
C VAL A 214 15.94 1.47 0.98
N GLY A 215 16.93 2.09 0.34
CA GLY A 215 17.91 2.95 1.02
C GLY A 215 17.26 4.14 1.73
N ALA A 216 16.21 4.74 1.16
CA ALA A 216 15.46 5.84 1.77
C ALA A 216 14.71 5.44 3.05
N LEU A 217 14.43 4.15 3.24
CA LEU A 217 13.80 3.60 4.45
C LEU A 217 14.81 3.20 5.55
N SER A 218 16.11 3.32 5.30
CA SER A 218 17.13 3.16 6.35
C SER A 218 17.13 4.33 7.33
N ALA A 219 17.63 4.13 8.55
CA ALA A 219 17.71 5.20 9.55
C ALA A 219 18.57 6.39 9.06
N LYS A 220 19.58 6.12 8.22
CA LYS A 220 20.45 7.14 7.62
C LYS A 220 19.82 7.82 6.40
N GLY A 221 19.00 7.10 5.63
CA GLY A 221 18.34 7.60 4.42
C GLY A 221 17.12 8.48 4.70
N ALA A 222 16.57 8.39 5.90
CA ALA A 222 15.33 9.04 6.33
C ALA A 222 15.25 10.56 6.06
N HIS A 223 16.38 11.27 6.10
CA HIS A 223 16.42 12.72 5.87
C HIS A 223 16.21 13.14 4.41
N SER A 224 16.26 12.18 3.47
CA SER A 224 16.14 12.43 2.03
C SER A 224 14.81 11.98 1.43
N ALA A 225 13.94 11.37 2.24
CA ALA A 225 12.67 10.85 1.78
C ALA A 225 11.58 11.92 1.83
N ASP A 226 10.75 12.02 0.78
CA ASP A 226 9.50 12.81 0.77
C ASP A 226 8.41 12.22 1.70
N ASN A 227 8.76 11.20 2.49
CA ASN A 227 7.91 10.51 3.43
C ASN A 227 8.15 11.03 4.85
N ASP A 228 7.27 11.93 5.29
CA ASP A 228 7.29 12.58 6.61
C ASP A 228 7.29 11.60 7.79
N VAL A 229 6.69 10.42 7.64
CA VAL A 229 6.68 9.38 8.69
C VAL A 229 8.07 8.80 8.91
N VAL A 230 8.85 8.61 7.84
CA VAL A 230 10.22 8.10 7.95
C VAL A 230 11.11 9.14 8.63
N ALA A 231 10.96 10.40 8.24
CA ALA A 231 11.67 11.52 8.84
C ALA A 231 11.32 11.70 10.34
N ALA A 232 10.03 11.58 10.70
CA ALA A 232 9.59 11.69 12.09
C ALA A 232 10.17 10.58 12.98
N ASP A 233 10.17 9.33 12.50
CA ASP A 233 10.73 8.20 13.25
C ASP A 233 12.25 8.34 13.44
N ALA A 234 12.97 8.85 12.44
CA ALA A 234 14.41 9.09 12.54
C ALA A 234 14.74 10.20 13.54
N ALA A 235 13.93 11.27 13.59
CA ALA A 235 14.09 12.35 14.57
C ALA A 235 13.88 11.84 16.01
N GLN A 236 12.88 10.97 16.22
CA GLN A 236 12.66 10.34 17.53
C GLN A 236 13.81 9.42 17.94
N LEU A 237 14.38 8.67 17.00
CA LEU A 237 15.54 7.81 17.25
C LEU A 237 16.77 8.62 17.68
N ALA A 238 17.05 9.74 16.99
CA ALA A 238 18.15 10.63 17.33
C ALA A 238 17.97 11.26 18.74
N GLY A 239 16.78 11.77 19.04
CA GLY A 239 16.49 12.36 20.36
C GLY A 239 16.59 11.34 21.50
N ALA A 240 16.21 10.09 21.28
CA ALA A 240 16.38 9.02 22.27
C ALA A 240 17.85 8.70 22.54
N ALA A 241 18.69 8.70 21.49
CA ALA A 241 20.13 8.48 21.62
C ALA A 241 20.81 9.62 22.41
N ASP A 242 20.43 10.86 22.14
CA ASP A 242 20.95 12.05 22.84
C ASP A 242 20.58 12.03 24.33
N LEU A 243 19.34 11.67 24.66
CA LEU A 243 18.88 11.55 26.05
C LEU A 243 19.65 10.48 26.82
N ILE A 244 19.86 9.30 26.22
CA ILE A 244 20.65 8.21 26.82
C ILE A 244 22.09 8.68 27.07
N ALA A 245 22.70 9.37 26.09
CA ALA A 245 24.05 9.90 26.23
C ALA A 245 24.16 10.94 27.36
N GLN A 246 23.13 11.77 27.55
CA GLN A 246 23.06 12.74 28.64
C GLN A 246 22.92 12.05 30.00
N THR A 247 22.00 11.09 30.15
CA THR A 247 21.82 10.34 31.41
C THR A 247 23.08 9.57 31.81
N ILE A 248 23.81 8.99 30.84
CA ILE A 248 25.10 8.33 31.09
C ILE A 248 26.16 9.32 31.58
N LYS A 249 26.17 10.56 31.08
CA LYS A 249 27.11 11.60 31.54
C LYS A 249 26.78 12.03 32.97
N GLU A 250 25.50 12.25 33.28
CA GLU A 250 25.04 12.67 34.61
C GLU A 250 25.34 11.59 35.67
N THR A 251 25.02 10.32 35.39
CA THR A 251 25.35 9.20 36.30
C THR A 251 26.84 8.92 36.49
N LYS A 252 27.71 9.37 35.56
CA LYS A 252 29.17 9.31 35.72
C LYS A 252 29.74 10.48 36.52
N HIS A 253 29.01 11.58 36.68
CA HIS A 253 29.43 12.72 37.51
C HIS A 253 28.98 12.58 38.98
N ASP A 254 27.87 11.89 39.25
CA ASP A 254 27.41 11.63 40.63
C ASP A 254 28.14 10.47 41.35
N GLY A 255 29.11 9.84 40.69
CA GLY A 255 29.90 8.73 41.21
C GLY A 255 31.35 9.05 41.60
N CYS A 256 31.72 10.34 41.70
CA CYS A 256 33.07 10.79 42.09
C CYS A 256 33.03 11.59 43.40
#